data_AF-A0A6M0AJP0-F1
#
_entry.id   AF-A0A6M0AJP0-F1
#
_cell.length_a   1.000
_cell.length_b   1.000
_cell.length_c   1.000
_cell.angle_alpha   90.00
_cell.angle_beta   90.00
_cell.angle_gamma   90.00
#
_symmetry.space_group_name_H-M   'P 1'
#
loop_
_entity.id
_entity.type
_entity.pdbx_description
1 polymer ?
#
loop_
_entity_poly.entity_id
_entity_poly.type
_entity_poly.pdbx_seq_one_letter_code
_entity_poly.pdbx_strand_id
1 'polypeptide(L)' 'MPTQTIEILSAEELRRTVNRLASQVIEQVSDLSKLALVGIYTRGVPLAQLLGRQIETLEQ' A
#
# COMPACT_ATOMS: atom_id res chain seq x y z
N MET A 1 19.93 7.80 -25.35
CA MET A 1 20.28 6.60 -24.56
C MET A 1 18.98 5.90 -24.21
N PRO A 2 18.73 4.65 -24.61
CA PRO A 2 17.56 3.92 -24.12
C PRO A 2 17.71 3.75 -22.61
N THR A 3 16.73 4.20 -21.85
CA THR A 3 16.72 4.04 -20.39
C THR A 3 16.41 2.57 -20.10
N GLN A 4 17.38 1.84 -19.57
CA GLN A 4 17.18 0.46 -19.12
C GLN A 4 16.32 0.49 -17.85
N THR A 5 15.10 -0.02 -17.94
CA THR A 5 14.25 -0.22 -16.77
C THR A 5 14.82 -1.37 -15.95
N ILE A 6 15.22 -1.09 -14.71
CA ILE A 6 15.66 -2.11 -13.76
C ILE A 6 14.46 -2.44 -12.87
N GLU A 7 14.09 -3.71 -12.82
CA GLU A 7 13.09 -4.20 -11.88
C GLU A 7 13.71 -4.23 -10.47
N ILE A 8 13.08 -3.52 -9.53
CA ILE A 8 13.51 -3.50 -8.11
C ILE A 8 12.66 -4.47 -7.29
N LEU A 9 11.37 -4.56 -7.60
CA LEU A 9 10.42 -5.43 -6.94
C LEU A 9 9.58 -6.15 -7.99
N SER A 10 9.53 -7.46 -7.89
CA SER A 10 8.57 -8.28 -8.62
C SER A 10 7.15 -8.00 -8.16
N ALA A 11 6.18 -8.43 -8.95
CA ALA A 11 4.76 -8.29 -8.62
C ALA A 11 4.40 -8.98 -7.29
N GLU A 12 5.06 -10.11 -6.98
CA GLU A 12 4.84 -10.83 -5.72
C GLU A 12 5.46 -10.08 -4.53
N GLU A 13 6.69 -9.57 -4.67
CA GLU A 13 7.35 -8.78 -3.63
C GLU A 13 6.60 -7.49 -3.32
N LEU A 14 6.05 -6.83 -4.36
CA LEU A 14 5.21 -5.65 -4.19
C LEU A 14 3.94 -5.98 -3.39
N ARG A 15 3.25 -7.09 -3.72
CA ARG A 15 2.06 -7.55 -2.99
C ARG A 15 2.38 -7.86 -1.53
N ARG A 16 3.45 -8.62 -1.27
CA ARG A 16 3.92 -8.91 0.09
C ARG A 16 4.24 -7.64 0.88
N THR A 17 4.87 -6.66 0.21
CA THR A 17 5.20 -5.37 0.81
C THR A 17 3.95 -4.59 1.20
N VAL A 18 2.96 -4.51 0.30
CA VAL A 18 1.70 -3.80 0.58
C VAL A 18 0.92 -4.49 1.71
N ASN A 19 0.85 -5.83 1.72
CA ASN A 19 0.21 -6.57 2.81
C ASN A 19 0.86 -6.27 4.16
N ARG A 20 2.20 -6.29 4.21
CA ARG A 20 2.95 -5.96 5.42
C ARG A 20 2.66 -4.52 5.88
N LEU A 21 2.63 -3.55 4.97
CA LEU A 21 2.30 -2.16 5.30
C LEU A 21 0.88 -2.03 5.85
N ALA A 22 -0.09 -2.74 5.27
CA ALA A 22 -1.47 -2.72 5.75
C ALA A 22 -1.57 -3.27 7.18
N SER A 23 -0.95 -4.41 7.47
CA SER A 23 -0.91 -4.97 8.84
C SER A 23 -0.27 -4.01 9.83
N GLN A 24 0.84 -3.36 9.47
CA GLN A 24 1.51 -2.38 10.33
C GLN A 24 0.64 -1.16 10.63
N VAL A 25 -0.14 -0.68 9.66
CA VAL A 25 -1.08 0.43 9.87
C VAL A 25 -2.18 0.02 10.85
N ILE A 26 -2.75 -1.18 10.70
CA ILE A 26 -3.77 -1.72 11.61
C ILE A 26 -3.24 -1.82 13.04
N GLU A 27 -2.03 -2.38 13.21
CA GLU A 27 -1.40 -2.52 14.53
C GLU A 27 -1.13 -1.17 15.21
N GLN A 28 -0.89 -0.11 14.44
CA GLN A 28 -0.51 1.19 14.97
C GLN A 28 -1.71 2.13 15.21
N VAL A 29 -2.86 1.86 14.59
CA VAL A 29 -4.05 2.73 14.65
C VAL A 29 -5.10 2.10 15.55
N SER A 30 -5.37 2.72 16.70
CA SER A 30 -6.32 2.20 17.69
C SER A 30 -7.79 2.26 17.27
N ASP A 31 -8.12 3.10 16.30
CA ASP A 31 -9.48 3.30 15.79
C ASP A 31 -9.45 3.56 14.28
N LEU A 32 -9.64 2.50 13.50
CA LEU A 32 -9.60 2.56 12.03
C LEU A 32 -10.70 3.42 11.43
N SER A 33 -11.79 3.69 12.14
CA SER A 33 -12.85 4.59 11.65
C SER A 33 -12.38 6.04 11.48
N LYS A 34 -11.25 6.39 12.11
CA LYS A 34 -10.62 7.72 12.04
C LYS A 34 -9.39 7.75 11.12
N LEU A 35 -9.07 6.64 10.46
CA LEU A 35 -7.95 6.56 9.53
C LEU A 35 -8.32 7.18 8.17
N ALA A 36 -7.45 8.05 7.66
CA ALA A 36 -7.53 8.54 6.29
C ALA A 36 -6.21 8.28 5.56
N LEU A 37 -6.28 7.73 4.35
CA LEU A 37 -5.13 7.54 3.47
C LEU A 37 -5.09 8.66 2.43
N VAL A 38 -3.97 9.39 2.37
CA VAL A 38 -3.77 10.48 1.40
C VAL A 38 -2.70 10.08 0.40
N GLY A 39 -3.11 9.89 -0.86
CA GLY A 39 -2.20 9.56 -1.96
C GLY A 39 -1.67 10.81 -2.66
N ILE A 40 -0.35 10.98 -2.72
CA ILE A 40 0.26 12.09 -3.47
C ILE A 40 0.28 11.76 -4.96
N TYR A 41 -0.14 12.71 -5.80
CA TYR A 41 -0.10 12.57 -7.26
C TYR A 41 1.35 12.32 -7.75
N THR A 42 1.63 11.40 -8.68
CA THR A 42 0.75 10.62 -9.58
C THR A 42 0.45 9.20 -9.08
N ARG A 43 1.47 8.50 -8.56
CA ARG A 43 1.40 7.06 -8.21
C ARG A 43 1.03 6.81 -6.75
N GLY A 44 1.03 7.84 -5.90
CA GLY A 44 0.57 7.72 -4.52
C GLY A 44 -0.94 7.52 -4.41
N VAL A 45 -1.73 8.04 -5.35
CA VAL A 45 -3.19 7.82 -5.40
C VAL A 45 -3.55 6.34 -5.56
N PRO A 46 -3.06 5.61 -6.59
CA PRO A 46 -3.36 4.18 -6.72
C PRO A 46 -2.75 3.35 -5.59
N LEU A 47 -1.61 3.77 -5.01
CA LEU A 47 -1.02 3.08 -3.85
C LEU A 47 -1.90 3.21 -2.60
N ALA A 48 -2.42 4.41 -2.32
CA ALA A 48 -3.33 4.65 -1.19
C ALA A 48 -4.63 3.84 -1.33
N GLN A 49 -5.18 3.77 -2.55
CA GLN A 49 -6.36 2.94 -2.84
C GLN A 49 -6.07 1.45 -2.64
N LEU A 50 -4.90 0.97 -3.10
CA LEU A 50 -4.51 -0.43 -2.93
C LEU A 50 -4.32 -0.77 -1.44
N LEU A 51 -3.66 0.10 -0.69
CA LEU A 51 -3.45 -0.07 0.75
C LEU A 51 -4.78 -0.07 1.52
N GLY A 52 -5.71 0.83 1.17
CA GLY A 52 -7.04 0.88 1.79
C GLY A 52 -7.82 -0.43 1.61
N ARG A 53 -7.87 -0.96 0.38
CA ARG A 53 -8.50 -2.27 0.12
C ARG A 53 -7.85 -3.40 0.92
N GLN A 54 -6.53 -3.36 1.07
CA GLN A 54 -5.80 -4.39 1.80
C GLN A 54 -6.09 -4.32 3.30
N ILE A 55 -6.22 -3.12 3.87
CA ILE A 55 -6.64 -2.91 5.25
C ILE A 55 -8.07 -3.44 5.45
N GLU A 56 -9.01 -3.08 4.56
CA GLU A 56 -10.39 -3.57 4.60
C GLU A 56 -10.47 -5.10 4.52
N THR A 57 -9.58 -5.75 3.77
CA THR A 57 -9.53 -7.22 3.64
C THR A 57 -9.01 -7.89 4.90
N LEU A 58 -8.10 -7.25 5.64
CA LEU A 58 -7.47 -7.83 6.84
C LEU A 58 -8.31 -7.66 8.11
N GLU A 59 -9.22 -6.68 8.14
CA GLU A 59 -10.17 -6.45 9.23
C GLU A 59 -11.44 -7.32 9.15
N GLN A 60 -11.67 -8.00 8.01
CA GLN A 60 -12.76 -8.99 7.86
C GLN A 60 -12.39 -10.34 8.46
#